data_AF-A0A1V4BPB0-F1
#
_entry.id   AF-A0A1V4BPB0-F1
#
_cell.length_a   1.000
_cell.length_b   1.000
_cell.length_c   1.000
_cell.angle_alpha   90.00
_cell.angle_beta   90.00
_cell.angle_gamma   90.00
#
_symmetry.space_group_name_H-M   'P 1'
#
loop_
_entity.id
_entity.type
_entity.pdbx_description
1 polymer ?
#
loop_
_entity_poly.entity_id
_entity_poly.type
_entity_poly.pdbx_seq_one_letter_code
_entity_poly.pdbx_strand_id
1 'polypeptide(L)'
;MKITHKLLFSSWLLLGVTVAPSQVLAGPFNSPGPFVDPSGKEVPFPPQVPGKEYSEDPDRNGNPLHTPNPGQVIAWDGTGGTTNTSNFLTLWNPQSGIPAPASFQVDALANRKDLLFYEVIYDRVPLVFSTGLPGGPRTDYDNYIFYERPNHKVLLPFPYKEIGVWATPAQINQVEPNNVEGLELWAPVQDPTVPLEDRVNNVLLQGPEVPVDDANRYSLLGDPLGCSVFKSNGDCLFLKADIAAAITPLFPGLDITDAKIDLDGLMTWENDILFSLKPIDGNNDGSITDNDPSKDLDGGEIFVWRATKPAKFLIHGGHYWNTVFNVKDTVEFWTGLRPGTENIDALEAVATPEPSTFLSLLTLGTLGAASTLKRKLKSSKPSEKETTKVG
;
A
#
# COMPACT_ATOMS: atom_id res chain seq x y z
N MET A 1 20.10 -32.46 78.88
CA MET A 1 20.18 -32.93 77.48
C MET A 1 19.94 -31.72 76.59
N LYS A 2 20.94 -31.32 75.78
CA LYS A 2 20.90 -30.13 74.92
C LYS A 2 19.93 -30.37 73.76
N ILE A 3 18.89 -29.55 73.63
CA ILE A 3 18.00 -29.53 72.47
C ILE A 3 18.42 -28.33 71.63
N THR A 4 19.01 -28.61 70.47
CA THR A 4 19.44 -27.64 69.46
C THR A 4 18.25 -27.19 68.61
N HIS A 5 18.09 -25.88 68.46
CA HIS A 5 17.20 -25.27 67.48
C HIS A 5 17.79 -25.45 66.07
N LYS A 6 17.02 -26.03 65.15
CA LYS A 6 17.28 -25.97 63.70
C LYS A 6 16.29 -25.00 63.07
N LEU A 7 16.81 -23.93 62.48
CA LEU A 7 16.08 -23.01 61.61
C LEU A 7 15.55 -23.78 60.39
N LEU A 8 14.26 -23.60 60.09
CA LEU A 8 13.66 -23.93 58.81
C LEU A 8 13.78 -22.71 57.90
N PHE A 9 14.64 -22.80 56.88
CA PHE A 9 14.62 -21.89 55.74
C PHE A 9 13.47 -22.29 54.82
N SER A 10 12.44 -21.47 54.72
CA SER A 10 11.41 -21.59 53.69
C SER A 10 11.97 -21.07 52.36
N SER A 11 12.25 -21.96 51.43
CA SER A 11 12.59 -21.58 50.05
C SER A 11 11.29 -21.28 49.30
N TRP A 12 11.11 -20.02 48.90
CA TRP A 12 10.06 -19.62 47.97
C TRP A 12 10.51 -20.02 46.56
N LEU A 13 9.85 -21.01 45.98
CA LEU A 13 10.01 -21.38 44.58
C LEU A 13 9.18 -20.39 43.75
N LEU A 14 9.79 -19.32 43.24
CA LEU A 14 9.18 -18.50 42.20
C LEU A 14 9.17 -19.30 40.90
N LEU A 15 8.00 -19.80 40.49
CA LEU A 15 7.75 -20.17 39.10
C LEU A 15 7.65 -18.86 38.30
N GLY A 16 8.78 -18.41 37.75
CA GLY A 16 8.79 -17.44 36.67
C GLY A 16 8.31 -18.15 35.41
N VAL A 17 7.04 -17.98 35.05
CA VAL A 17 6.61 -18.24 33.66
C VAL A 17 7.13 -17.06 32.84
N THR A 18 8.34 -17.21 32.31
CA THR A 18 8.79 -16.36 31.21
C THR A 18 7.96 -16.75 30.00
N VAL A 19 6.94 -15.95 29.68
CA VAL A 19 6.33 -15.99 28.35
C VAL A 19 7.44 -15.48 27.42
N ALA A 20 8.15 -16.39 26.75
CA ALA A 20 9.03 -15.99 25.67
C ALA A 20 8.13 -15.30 24.62
N PRO A 21 8.53 -14.14 24.06
CA PRO A 21 7.87 -13.65 22.87
C PRO A 21 7.91 -14.78 21.84
N SER A 22 6.75 -15.14 21.31
CA SER A 22 6.65 -16.10 20.22
C SER A 22 7.38 -15.50 19.03
N GLN A 23 8.66 -15.84 18.86
CA GLN A 23 9.31 -15.67 17.58
C GLN A 23 8.61 -16.63 16.63
N VAL A 24 7.69 -16.08 15.83
CA VAL A 24 7.11 -16.79 14.69
C VAL A 24 8.28 -17.05 13.76
N LEU A 25 8.74 -18.30 13.73
CA LEU A 25 9.72 -18.73 12.75
C LEU A 25 9.07 -18.53 11.37
N ALA A 26 9.65 -17.67 10.52
CA ALA A 26 9.12 -17.44 9.19
C ALA A 26 8.93 -18.77 8.45
N GLY A 27 7.76 -18.94 7.83
CA GLY A 27 7.47 -20.10 7.01
C GLY A 27 8.23 -20.06 5.68
N PRO A 28 8.42 -21.19 4.99
CA PRO A 28 8.84 -21.15 3.59
C PRO A 28 7.79 -20.37 2.78
N PHE A 29 8.23 -19.53 1.84
CA PHE A 29 7.33 -18.82 0.94
C PHE A 29 6.44 -19.79 0.17
N ASN A 30 5.13 -19.64 0.30
CA ASN A 30 4.15 -20.41 -0.44
C ASN A 30 3.39 -19.46 -1.35
N SER A 31 3.58 -19.58 -2.67
CA SER A 31 2.80 -18.83 -3.66
C SER A 31 1.30 -18.84 -3.25
N PRO A 32 0.75 -17.68 -2.84
CA PRO A 32 -0.65 -17.61 -2.48
C PRO A 32 -1.48 -17.85 -3.74
N GLY A 33 -2.63 -18.49 -3.60
CA GLY A 33 -3.50 -18.71 -4.75
C GLY A 33 -4.77 -19.47 -4.37
N PRO A 34 -5.87 -19.27 -5.12
CA PRO A 34 -6.08 -18.25 -6.15
C PRO A 34 -6.31 -16.86 -5.55
N PHE A 35 -5.76 -15.85 -6.20
CA PHE A 35 -5.95 -14.44 -5.84
C PHE A 35 -7.31 -13.91 -6.29
N VAL A 36 -7.79 -12.89 -5.60
CA VAL A 36 -9.05 -12.23 -5.98
C VAL A 36 -8.80 -11.19 -7.04
N ASP A 37 -9.77 -11.06 -7.95
CA ASP A 37 -9.88 -9.89 -8.82
C ASP A 37 -9.92 -8.62 -7.96
N PRO A 38 -9.08 -7.60 -8.23
CA PRO A 38 -9.20 -6.31 -7.56
C PRO A 38 -10.66 -5.80 -7.60
N SER A 39 -11.46 -6.15 -8.61
CA SER A 39 -12.88 -5.78 -8.68
C SER A 39 -13.82 -6.44 -7.64
N GLY A 40 -13.31 -7.18 -6.65
CA GLY A 40 -14.05 -7.92 -5.61
C GLY A 40 -14.75 -7.08 -4.51
N LYS A 41 -15.61 -7.72 -3.68
CA LYS A 41 -16.60 -7.11 -2.75
C LYS A 41 -16.13 -6.57 -1.41
N GLU A 42 -15.06 -7.11 -0.91
CA GLU A 42 -14.57 -6.83 0.43
C GLU A 42 -13.11 -6.45 0.31
N VAL A 43 -12.63 -5.66 1.28
CA VAL A 43 -11.19 -5.42 1.42
C VAL A 43 -10.53 -6.78 1.52
N PRO A 44 -9.74 -7.21 0.51
CA PRO A 44 -9.20 -8.55 0.49
C PRO A 44 -8.15 -8.70 1.58
N PHE A 45 -8.05 -9.89 2.17
CA PHE A 45 -6.97 -10.19 3.12
C PHE A 45 -5.63 -10.29 2.40
N PRO A 46 -4.49 -10.14 3.11
CA PRO A 46 -3.18 -10.24 2.50
C PRO A 46 -3.03 -11.48 1.60
N PRO A 47 -3.32 -12.73 2.01
CA PRO A 47 -3.14 -13.89 1.14
C PRO A 47 -3.94 -13.89 -0.18
N GLN A 48 -4.90 -12.98 -0.35
CA GLN A 48 -5.79 -12.89 -1.50
C GLN A 48 -5.36 -11.87 -2.54
N VAL A 49 -4.40 -11.00 -2.23
CA VAL A 49 -3.93 -9.97 -3.17
C VAL A 49 -2.60 -10.42 -3.79
N PRO A 50 -2.51 -10.46 -5.13
CA PRO A 50 -1.38 -11.01 -5.89
C PRO A 50 -0.10 -10.21 -5.71
N GLY A 51 1.03 -10.74 -6.18
CA GLY A 51 2.23 -9.95 -6.52
C GLY A 51 3.05 -9.31 -5.41
N LYS A 52 2.49 -9.13 -4.22
CA LYS A 52 2.96 -8.22 -3.19
C LYS A 52 4.47 -8.16 -2.96
N GLU A 53 4.98 -6.94 -2.94
CA GLU A 53 6.38 -6.60 -2.68
C GLU A 53 6.52 -5.46 -1.67
N TYR A 54 7.50 -5.55 -0.79
CA TYR A 54 7.74 -4.52 0.21
C TYR A 54 9.23 -4.33 0.49
N SER A 55 9.56 -3.17 1.06
CA SER A 55 10.85 -2.88 1.68
C SER A 55 10.63 -2.50 3.16
N GLU A 56 11.64 -2.73 3.98
CA GLU A 56 11.68 -2.38 5.42
C GLU A 56 13.06 -1.79 5.73
N ASP A 57 13.19 -0.85 6.68
CA ASP A 57 14.50 -0.30 7.07
C ASP A 57 15.13 -1.10 8.24
N PRO A 58 16.37 -1.60 8.13
CA PRO A 58 17.18 -1.62 6.93
C PRO A 58 16.78 -2.77 6.00
N ASP A 59 16.81 -2.50 4.69
CA ASP A 59 16.41 -3.42 3.62
C ASP A 59 17.00 -4.79 3.91
N ARG A 60 16.17 -5.84 4.02
CA ARG A 60 16.66 -7.19 4.26
C ARG A 60 16.49 -8.07 3.03
N ASN A 61 17.06 -9.27 3.10
CA ASN A 61 16.66 -10.36 2.23
C ASN A 61 15.47 -11.14 2.82
N GLY A 62 14.71 -11.86 1.97
CA GLY A 62 13.58 -12.72 2.34
C GLY A 62 13.93 -13.95 3.19
N ASN A 63 15.09 -13.95 3.85
CA ASN A 63 15.48 -14.92 4.86
C ASN A 63 14.88 -14.53 6.22
N PRO A 64 14.39 -15.47 7.05
CA PRO A 64 14.03 -15.20 8.45
C PRO A 64 15.14 -14.53 9.28
N LEU A 65 16.41 -14.72 8.90
CA LEU A 65 17.52 -14.00 9.51
C LEU A 65 17.68 -12.64 8.81
N HIS A 66 17.16 -11.59 9.46
CA HIS A 66 17.20 -10.19 9.02
C HIS A 66 18.63 -9.71 8.75
N THR A 67 19.13 -9.98 7.55
CA THR A 67 20.47 -9.59 7.10
C THR A 67 20.31 -8.39 6.18
N PRO A 68 20.78 -7.20 6.59
CA PRO A 68 20.65 -6.01 5.75
C PRO A 68 21.32 -6.20 4.39
N ASN A 69 20.57 -5.94 3.32
CA ASN A 69 20.96 -5.93 1.93
C ASN A 69 20.35 -4.69 1.24
N PRO A 70 21.09 -3.58 1.17
CA PRO A 70 20.69 -2.35 0.49
C PRO A 70 20.00 -2.57 -0.86
N GLY A 71 18.85 -1.94 -1.07
CA GLY A 71 18.09 -2.00 -2.31
C GLY A 71 17.27 -3.27 -2.51
N GLN A 72 17.21 -4.18 -1.53
CA GLN A 72 16.51 -5.45 -1.66
C GLN A 72 15.01 -5.28 -1.38
N VAL A 73 14.21 -5.79 -2.31
CA VAL A 73 12.75 -5.90 -2.19
C VAL A 73 12.36 -7.34 -1.85
N ILE A 74 11.29 -7.48 -1.07
CA ILE A 74 10.84 -8.75 -0.52
C ILE A 74 9.42 -9.00 -1.00
N ALA A 75 9.18 -10.16 -1.62
CA ALA A 75 7.82 -10.66 -1.78
C ALA A 75 7.39 -11.46 -0.55
N TRP A 76 6.13 -11.31 -0.15
CA TRP A 76 5.54 -12.10 0.94
C TRP A 76 4.26 -12.79 0.53
N ASP A 77 3.99 -13.94 1.15
CA ASP A 77 2.83 -14.77 0.81
C ASP A 77 1.54 -14.42 1.59
N GLY A 78 1.57 -13.35 2.38
CA GLY A 78 0.46 -12.95 3.26
C GLY A 78 0.23 -13.85 4.49
N THR A 79 1.02 -14.91 4.66
CA THR A 79 0.96 -15.85 5.79
C THR A 79 2.28 -15.92 6.59
N GLY A 80 3.20 -14.99 6.35
CA GLY A 80 4.49 -14.88 7.02
C GLY A 80 5.65 -15.60 6.32
N GLY A 81 5.46 -16.12 5.10
CA GLY A 81 6.56 -16.59 4.25
C GLY A 81 7.05 -15.50 3.30
N THR A 82 8.36 -15.45 3.04
CA THR A 82 9.00 -14.41 2.20
C THR A 82 10.03 -14.97 1.23
N THR A 83 10.23 -14.27 0.11
CA THR A 83 11.33 -14.51 -0.84
C THR A 83 11.91 -13.18 -1.33
N ASN A 84 13.16 -13.18 -1.79
CA ASN A 84 13.74 -12.04 -2.49
C ASN A 84 13.09 -11.85 -3.86
N THR A 85 12.96 -10.60 -4.27
CA THR A 85 12.63 -10.19 -5.64
C THR A 85 13.69 -9.22 -6.18
N SER A 86 13.30 -8.05 -6.68
CA SER A 86 14.17 -7.00 -7.18
C SER A 86 15.25 -6.61 -6.18
N ASN A 87 16.45 -6.35 -6.69
CA ASN A 87 17.51 -5.69 -5.94
C ASN A 87 17.99 -4.46 -6.69
N PHE A 88 17.47 -3.29 -6.34
CA PHE A 88 17.75 -2.03 -7.04
C PHE A 88 19.22 -1.60 -6.94
N LEU A 89 19.95 -2.01 -5.90
CA LEU A 89 21.39 -1.76 -5.84
C LEU A 89 22.12 -2.51 -6.96
N THR A 90 21.72 -3.75 -7.28
CA THR A 90 22.32 -4.50 -8.39
C THR A 90 21.84 -4.03 -9.76
N LEU A 91 20.63 -3.47 -9.84
CA LEU A 91 20.08 -2.87 -11.05
C LEU A 91 20.63 -1.46 -11.30
N TRP A 92 21.22 -0.82 -10.28
CA TRP A 92 21.88 0.46 -10.38
C TRP A 92 23.04 0.38 -11.36
N ASN A 93 22.78 0.81 -12.58
CA ASN A 93 23.66 0.58 -13.71
C ASN A 93 24.90 1.49 -13.63
N PRO A 94 26.13 0.96 -13.41
CA PRO A 94 27.34 1.77 -13.40
C PRO A 94 27.65 2.42 -14.76
N GLN A 95 27.00 1.98 -15.84
CA GLN A 95 27.13 2.58 -17.18
C GLN A 95 26.45 3.96 -17.27
N SER A 96 25.62 4.33 -16.29
CA SER A 96 25.17 5.72 -16.08
C SER A 96 26.33 6.65 -15.71
N GLY A 97 27.47 6.09 -15.28
CA GLY A 97 28.61 6.84 -14.77
C GLY A 97 28.39 7.41 -13.38
N ILE A 98 27.23 7.17 -12.76
CA ILE A 98 26.88 7.66 -11.44
C ILE A 98 27.03 6.52 -10.43
N PRO A 99 27.95 6.62 -9.45
CA PRO A 99 28.06 5.61 -8.40
C PRO A 99 26.79 5.58 -7.55
N ALA A 100 26.45 4.39 -7.04
CA ALA A 100 25.35 4.24 -6.09
C ALA A 100 25.59 5.15 -4.86
N PRO A 101 24.54 5.81 -4.33
CA PRO A 101 24.64 6.61 -3.11
C PRO A 101 25.02 5.73 -1.89
N ALA A 102 25.61 6.36 -0.87
CA ALA A 102 26.05 5.65 0.34
C ALA A 102 24.87 5.17 1.22
N SER A 103 23.76 5.90 1.23
CA SER A 103 22.51 5.58 1.95
C SER A 103 21.53 4.85 1.04
N PHE A 104 21.94 3.74 0.44
CA PHE A 104 21.10 2.99 -0.50
C PHE A 104 20.06 2.17 0.28
N GLN A 105 18.96 2.79 0.69
CA GLN A 105 17.80 2.15 1.31
C GLN A 105 16.58 2.51 0.48
N VAL A 106 15.73 1.53 0.17
CA VAL A 106 14.47 1.81 -0.52
C VAL A 106 13.49 2.41 0.47
N ASP A 107 12.96 3.58 0.14
CA ASP A 107 12.10 4.38 1.03
C ASP A 107 10.68 4.55 0.48
N ALA A 108 10.46 4.06 -0.74
CA ALA A 108 9.13 3.88 -1.30
C ALA A 108 9.22 2.95 -2.50
N LEU A 109 8.15 2.22 -2.79
CA LEU A 109 8.01 1.34 -3.95
C LEU A 109 6.77 1.71 -4.75
N ALA A 110 6.83 1.55 -6.07
CA ALA A 110 5.64 1.59 -6.90
C ALA A 110 5.86 0.89 -8.23
N ASN A 111 4.74 0.62 -8.90
CA ASN A 111 4.70 0.30 -10.31
C ASN A 111 4.55 1.56 -11.16
N ARG A 112 5.21 1.58 -12.34
CA ARG A 112 5.09 2.65 -13.35
C ARG A 112 3.65 2.92 -13.75
N LYS A 113 2.83 1.86 -13.79
CA LYS A 113 1.39 1.90 -14.09
C LYS A 113 0.67 1.14 -13.02
N ASP A 114 0.68 1.72 -11.83
CA ASP A 114 -0.12 1.23 -10.74
C ASP A 114 -1.59 1.18 -11.17
N LEU A 115 -2.18 -0.01 -11.10
CA LEU A 115 -3.50 -0.30 -11.65
C LEU A 115 -4.60 0.51 -10.96
N LEU A 116 -4.42 0.81 -9.68
CA LEU A 116 -5.43 1.42 -8.83
C LEU A 116 -5.16 2.91 -8.56
N PHE A 117 -4.03 3.45 -9.02
CA PHE A 117 -3.66 4.87 -8.91
C PHE A 117 -4.82 5.85 -9.07
N TYR A 118 -5.54 5.76 -10.19
CA TYR A 118 -6.65 6.68 -10.45
C TYR A 118 -7.89 6.36 -9.62
N GLU A 119 -8.11 5.10 -9.30
CA GLU A 119 -9.24 4.71 -8.48
C GLU A 119 -9.08 5.24 -7.04
N VAL A 120 -7.85 5.31 -6.51
CA VAL A 120 -7.53 6.01 -5.25
C VAL A 120 -7.82 7.51 -5.38
N ILE A 121 -7.31 8.17 -6.43
CA ILE A 121 -7.52 9.61 -6.63
C ILE A 121 -9.02 9.96 -6.76
N TYR A 122 -9.82 9.03 -7.27
CA TYR A 122 -11.27 9.18 -7.41
C TYR A 122 -12.06 8.65 -6.22
N ASP A 123 -11.41 8.25 -5.13
CA ASP A 123 -12.05 7.77 -3.91
C ASP A 123 -12.99 6.59 -4.20
N ARG A 124 -12.50 5.55 -4.90
CA ARG A 124 -13.30 4.39 -5.34
C ARG A 124 -12.82 3.05 -4.81
N VAL A 125 -11.59 2.98 -4.34
CA VAL A 125 -10.94 1.76 -3.84
C VAL A 125 -10.25 2.08 -2.52
N PRO A 126 -10.16 1.14 -1.58
CA PRO A 126 -9.39 1.37 -0.37
C PRO A 126 -7.95 1.81 -0.63
N LEU A 127 -7.55 2.84 0.09
CA LEU A 127 -6.15 3.24 0.25
C LEU A 127 -5.52 2.33 1.30
N VAL A 128 -4.31 1.85 1.05
CA VAL A 128 -3.52 1.03 1.98
C VAL A 128 -2.24 1.79 2.29
N PHE A 129 -1.85 1.82 3.56
CA PHE A 129 -0.69 2.57 4.00
C PHE A 129 -0.03 1.95 5.23
N SER A 130 1.28 2.15 5.40
CA SER A 130 1.97 1.93 6.67
C SER A 130 2.25 3.27 7.34
N THR A 131 2.56 3.22 8.63
CA THR A 131 3.07 4.37 9.39
C THR A 131 4.38 3.98 10.04
N GLY A 132 5.25 4.94 10.28
CA GLY A 132 6.43 4.66 11.08
C GLY A 132 7.28 5.85 11.44
N LEU A 133 8.40 5.56 12.11
CA LEU A 133 9.14 6.54 12.90
C LEU A 133 10.34 7.10 12.13
N PRO A 134 10.34 8.40 11.75
CA PRO A 134 11.56 9.11 11.38
C PRO A 134 12.48 9.24 12.60
N GLY A 135 13.33 8.24 12.83
CA GLY A 135 14.50 8.33 13.71
C GLY A 135 14.25 8.29 15.24
N GLY A 136 13.08 7.83 15.70
CA GLY A 136 12.77 7.60 17.12
C GLY A 136 13.11 6.18 17.63
N PRO A 137 13.03 5.92 18.96
CA PRO A 137 13.10 4.55 19.48
C PRO A 137 11.94 3.76 18.91
N ARG A 138 12.26 2.88 17.95
CA ARG A 138 11.28 2.05 17.26
C ARG A 138 10.58 1.13 18.26
N THR A 139 9.26 1.16 18.22
CA THR A 139 8.41 0.31 19.07
C THR A 139 7.69 -0.71 18.20
N ASP A 140 7.13 -1.76 18.80
CA ASP A 140 6.37 -2.83 18.12
C ASP A 140 5.16 -2.31 17.28
N TYR A 141 4.92 -0.99 17.22
CA TYR A 141 3.65 -0.33 16.89
C TYR A 141 3.57 0.19 15.45
N ASP A 142 4.70 0.40 14.77
CA ASP A 142 4.83 0.96 13.40
C ASP A 142 4.86 -0.13 12.30
N ASN A 143 4.46 -1.34 12.68
CA ASN A 143 4.68 -2.56 11.92
C ASN A 143 3.36 -3.08 11.30
N TYR A 144 2.32 -2.28 11.35
CA TYR A 144 1.01 -2.63 10.78
C TYR A 144 0.85 -1.95 9.43
N ILE A 145 0.17 -2.66 8.53
CA ILE A 145 -0.36 -2.05 7.32
C ILE A 145 -1.84 -1.81 7.55
N PHE A 146 -2.26 -0.57 7.35
CA PHE A 146 -3.61 -0.08 7.50
C PHE A 146 -4.31 0.04 6.15
N TYR A 147 -5.63 0.11 6.17
CA TYR A 147 -6.42 0.52 5.02
C TYR A 147 -7.46 1.56 5.41
N GLU A 148 -7.84 2.42 4.47
CA GLU A 148 -8.97 3.33 4.55
C GLU A 148 -9.97 3.01 3.43
N ARG A 149 -11.27 2.95 3.74
CA ARG A 149 -12.31 2.70 2.72
C ARG A 149 -12.75 3.97 1.98
N PRO A 150 -13.13 3.84 0.69
CA PRO A 150 -13.53 4.98 -0.14
C PRO A 150 -14.97 5.47 0.13
N ASN A 151 -15.31 6.65 -0.40
CA ASN A 151 -16.66 7.20 -0.55
C ASN A 151 -17.47 7.33 0.75
N HIS A 152 -16.81 7.41 1.90
CA HIS A 152 -17.53 7.58 3.15
C HIS A 152 -17.87 9.05 3.36
N LYS A 153 -19.13 9.35 3.69
CA LYS A 153 -19.46 10.67 4.22
C LYS A 153 -19.13 10.65 5.70
N VAL A 154 -18.04 11.31 6.10
CA VAL A 154 -17.69 11.49 7.52
C VAL A 154 -18.93 11.95 8.28
N LEU A 155 -19.54 11.05 9.05
CA LEU A 155 -20.52 11.39 10.06
C LEU A 155 -19.71 11.80 11.29
N LEU A 156 -19.38 13.09 11.37
CA LEU A 156 -18.83 13.71 12.56
C LEU A 156 -19.65 13.25 13.78
N PRO A 157 -19.00 12.90 14.91
CA PRO A 157 -17.65 13.32 15.30
C PRO A 157 -16.56 12.23 15.13
N PHE A 158 -16.79 11.15 14.38
CA PHE A 158 -15.86 10.01 14.32
C PHE A 158 -15.42 9.69 12.87
N PRO A 159 -14.53 10.50 12.25
CA PRO A 159 -13.99 10.20 10.92
C PRO A 159 -13.22 8.87 10.87
N TYR A 160 -12.73 8.40 12.01
CA TYR A 160 -11.83 7.25 12.14
C TYR A 160 -12.48 5.90 11.82
N LYS A 161 -13.80 5.79 11.73
CA LYS A 161 -14.52 4.50 11.75
C LYS A 161 -14.34 3.60 10.51
N GLU A 162 -13.59 4.03 9.51
CA GLU A 162 -13.40 3.29 8.26
C GLU A 162 -11.93 3.01 7.92
N ILE A 163 -11.01 3.38 8.82
CA ILE A 163 -9.65 2.86 8.81
C ILE A 163 -9.63 1.51 9.51
N GLY A 164 -8.78 0.58 9.09
CA GLY A 164 -8.65 -0.72 9.75
C GLY A 164 -7.28 -1.31 9.54
N VAL A 165 -6.98 -2.39 10.26
CA VAL A 165 -5.77 -3.16 10.05
C VAL A 165 -5.96 -4.07 8.84
N TRP A 166 -5.09 -3.92 7.83
CA TRP A 166 -5.04 -4.79 6.66
C TRP A 166 -4.12 -5.98 6.90
N ALA A 167 -2.90 -5.72 7.38
CA ALA A 167 -1.91 -6.74 7.70
C ALA A 167 -1.21 -6.44 9.03
N THR A 168 -0.95 -7.50 9.78
CA THR A 168 -0.13 -7.49 11.00
C THR A 168 1.34 -7.75 10.63
N PRO A 169 2.30 -7.39 11.52
CA PRO A 169 3.73 -7.61 11.29
C PRO A 169 4.02 -9.09 10.97
N ALA A 170 3.37 -9.99 11.72
CA ALA A 170 3.52 -11.43 11.54
C ALA A 170 3.03 -11.93 10.16
N GLN A 171 1.99 -11.31 9.59
CA GLN A 171 1.46 -11.70 8.27
C GLN A 171 2.40 -11.32 7.13
N ILE A 172 3.20 -10.27 7.32
CA ILE A 172 4.20 -9.79 6.35
C ILE A 172 5.62 -10.21 6.70
N ASN A 173 5.80 -11.08 7.71
CA ASN A 173 7.10 -11.53 8.22
C ASN A 173 8.02 -10.37 8.67
N GLN A 174 7.46 -9.24 9.05
CA GLN A 174 8.25 -8.09 9.46
C GLN A 174 8.96 -8.39 10.78
N VAL A 175 10.23 -8.00 10.88
CA VAL A 175 11.02 -8.18 12.10
C VAL A 175 10.98 -6.88 12.87
N GLU A 176 10.36 -6.93 14.06
CA GLU A 176 10.36 -5.80 14.97
C GLU A 176 11.80 -5.34 15.26
N PRO A 177 12.07 -4.03 15.29
CA PRO A 177 11.09 -2.94 15.32
C PRO A 177 10.96 -2.21 13.96
N ASN A 178 11.21 -2.88 12.84
CA ASN A 178 11.31 -2.24 11.53
C ASN A 178 9.93 -2.12 10.89
N ASN A 179 9.57 -0.93 10.40
CA ASN A 179 8.38 -0.55 9.66
C ASN A 179 8.49 -0.91 8.17
N VAL A 180 7.36 -0.86 7.46
CA VAL A 180 7.33 -1.02 6.00
C VAL A 180 7.57 0.35 5.39
N GLU A 181 8.68 0.49 4.66
CA GLU A 181 9.13 1.73 3.99
C GLU A 181 8.73 1.73 2.50
N GLY A 182 8.21 0.63 1.99
CA GLY A 182 7.75 0.58 0.60
C GLY A 182 6.79 -0.55 0.43
N LEU A 183 5.73 -0.31 -0.34
CA LEU A 183 4.65 -1.27 -0.53
C LEU A 183 4.22 -1.28 -1.98
N GLU A 184 4.09 -2.48 -2.54
CA GLU A 184 3.48 -2.75 -3.83
C GLU A 184 2.56 -3.95 -3.62
N LEU A 185 1.31 -3.87 -4.08
CA LEU A 185 0.31 -4.94 -3.89
C LEU A 185 -0.25 -5.56 -5.17
N TRP A 186 0.10 -5.08 -6.36
CA TRP A 186 -0.52 -5.55 -7.60
C TRP A 186 0.52 -5.81 -8.68
N ALA A 187 0.84 -7.09 -8.88
CA ALA A 187 1.80 -7.45 -9.90
C ALA A 187 1.38 -7.14 -11.37
N PRO A 188 2.37 -6.86 -12.24
CA PRO A 188 2.29 -6.87 -13.69
C PRO A 188 2.38 -8.26 -14.30
N VAL A 189 2.08 -8.25 -15.60
CA VAL A 189 1.99 -9.42 -16.48
C VAL A 189 3.24 -10.32 -16.42
N GLN A 190 2.97 -11.63 -16.42
CA GLN A 190 3.83 -12.83 -16.40
C GLN A 190 4.86 -13.00 -17.55
N ASP A 191 5.60 -11.96 -17.96
CA ASP A 191 6.69 -12.16 -18.93
C ASP A 191 8.05 -11.71 -18.39
N PRO A 192 8.84 -12.63 -17.78
CA PRO A 192 10.18 -12.32 -17.31
C PRO A 192 11.15 -11.94 -18.45
N THR A 193 10.79 -12.15 -19.71
CA THR A 193 11.60 -11.75 -20.87
C THR A 193 11.47 -10.25 -21.20
N VAL A 194 10.45 -9.58 -20.65
CA VAL A 194 10.27 -8.12 -20.78
C VAL A 194 11.16 -7.42 -19.74
N PRO A 195 11.89 -6.36 -20.13
CA PRO A 195 12.64 -5.53 -19.19
C PRO A 195 11.77 -5.05 -18.02
N LEU A 196 12.33 -5.00 -16.80
CA LEU A 196 11.58 -4.63 -15.59
C LEU A 196 10.83 -3.29 -15.73
N GLU A 197 11.48 -2.30 -16.35
CA GLU A 197 10.94 -0.97 -16.66
C GLU A 197 9.68 -0.97 -17.56
N ASP A 198 9.48 -2.06 -18.31
CA ASP A 198 8.38 -2.22 -19.27
C ASP A 198 7.30 -3.21 -18.80
N ARG A 199 7.47 -3.83 -17.62
CA ARG A 199 6.45 -4.69 -17.00
C ARG A 199 5.34 -3.77 -16.45
N VAL A 200 4.08 -4.05 -16.83
CA VAL A 200 2.91 -3.19 -16.55
C VAL A 200 1.73 -4.02 -16.04
N ASN A 201 0.90 -3.46 -15.15
CA ASN A 201 -0.21 -4.13 -14.44
C ASN A 201 -1.44 -4.45 -15.30
N ASN A 202 -1.23 -4.79 -16.58
CA ASN A 202 -2.28 -4.87 -17.58
C ASN A 202 -3.05 -6.21 -17.60
N VAL A 203 -2.60 -7.24 -16.89
CA VAL A 203 -3.29 -8.55 -16.85
C VAL A 203 -3.90 -8.75 -15.47
N LEU A 204 -5.21 -8.62 -15.43
CA LEU A 204 -6.03 -9.15 -14.35
C LEU A 204 -5.97 -10.68 -14.40
N LEU A 205 -5.16 -11.25 -13.51
CA LEU A 205 -5.42 -12.51 -12.80
C LEU A 205 -5.94 -13.68 -13.64
N GLN A 206 -5.01 -14.51 -14.16
CA GLN A 206 -5.29 -15.92 -14.43
C GLN A 206 -4.06 -16.79 -14.16
N GLY A 207 -3.98 -17.41 -12.97
CA GLY A 207 -3.09 -18.54 -12.70
C GLY A 207 -2.51 -18.60 -11.28
N PRO A 208 -1.92 -19.75 -10.88
CA PRO A 208 -1.07 -19.83 -9.69
C PRO A 208 0.21 -19.01 -9.97
N GLU A 209 0.35 -17.86 -9.33
CA GLU A 209 1.40 -16.89 -9.66
C GLU A 209 2.73 -17.25 -9.00
N VAL A 210 3.79 -17.20 -9.77
CA VAL A 210 5.14 -17.06 -9.20
C VAL A 210 5.30 -15.58 -8.89
N PRO A 211 5.86 -15.17 -7.73
CA PRO A 211 6.21 -13.77 -7.52
C PRO A 211 7.10 -13.32 -8.69
N VAL A 212 6.67 -12.27 -9.38
CA VAL A 212 7.44 -11.64 -10.45
C VAL A 212 7.93 -10.32 -9.88
N ASP A 213 9.25 -10.12 -9.85
CA ASP A 213 9.86 -8.81 -9.61
C ASP A 213 9.13 -7.75 -10.44
N ASP A 214 8.52 -6.77 -9.79
CA ASP A 214 7.66 -5.83 -10.49
C ASP A 214 7.81 -4.37 -10.16
N ALA A 215 8.02 -4.05 -8.89
CA ALA A 215 8.26 -2.69 -8.48
C ALA A 215 9.41 -2.17 -9.34
N ASN A 216 9.11 -1.13 -10.10
CA ASN A 216 10.01 -0.57 -11.11
C ASN A 216 10.12 0.96 -10.97
N ARG A 217 9.52 1.50 -9.91
CA ARG A 217 9.73 2.84 -9.39
C ARG A 217 10.08 2.72 -7.92
N TYR A 218 11.00 3.54 -7.47
CA TYR A 218 11.39 3.56 -6.07
C TYR A 218 11.87 4.95 -5.65
N SER A 219 11.67 5.27 -4.39
CA SER A 219 12.38 6.32 -3.66
C SER A 219 13.58 5.72 -2.94
N LEU A 220 14.59 6.52 -2.62
CA LEU A 220 15.70 6.11 -1.78
C LEU A 220 15.81 7.04 -0.57
N LEU A 221 16.18 6.50 0.58
CA LEU A 221 16.31 7.27 1.81
C LEU A 221 17.19 8.51 1.64
N GLY A 222 16.60 9.66 1.94
CA GLY A 222 17.19 11.00 1.82
C GLY A 222 17.10 11.61 0.43
N ASP A 223 16.46 10.94 -0.53
CA ASP A 223 16.32 11.35 -1.93
C ASP A 223 17.68 11.80 -2.53
N PRO A 224 18.65 10.90 -2.65
CA PRO A 224 20.00 11.26 -3.04
C PRO A 224 20.05 11.79 -4.48
N LEU A 225 21.15 12.50 -4.81
CA LEU A 225 21.39 13.04 -6.16
C LEU A 225 20.34 14.06 -6.63
N GLY A 226 19.54 14.62 -5.71
CA GLY A 226 18.48 15.55 -6.04
C GLY A 226 17.27 14.89 -6.71
N CYS A 227 17.17 13.56 -6.61
CA CYS A 227 16.10 12.77 -7.19
C CYS A 227 15.23 12.15 -6.09
N SER A 228 13.92 12.29 -6.26
CA SER A 228 12.90 11.76 -5.36
C SER A 228 12.32 10.43 -5.81
N VAL A 229 12.31 10.17 -7.13
CA VAL A 229 11.81 8.90 -7.65
C VAL A 229 12.69 8.45 -8.79
N PHE A 230 13.22 7.25 -8.67
CA PHE A 230 14.03 6.58 -9.65
C PHE A 230 13.20 5.58 -10.46
N LYS A 231 13.59 5.38 -11.71
CA LYS A 231 13.19 4.24 -12.54
C LYS A 231 14.04 3.02 -12.20
N SER A 232 13.61 1.82 -12.61
CA SER A 232 14.32 0.58 -12.29
C SER A 232 15.75 0.52 -12.86
N ASN A 233 16.04 1.34 -13.88
CA ASN A 233 17.37 1.46 -14.49
C ASN A 233 18.28 2.51 -13.81
N GLY A 234 17.80 3.21 -12.76
CA GLY A 234 18.52 4.26 -12.03
C GLY A 234 18.33 5.68 -12.58
N ASP A 235 17.59 5.86 -13.67
CA ASP A 235 17.29 7.21 -14.18
C ASP A 235 16.32 7.94 -13.25
N CYS A 236 16.55 9.24 -13.05
CA CYS A 236 15.63 10.06 -12.28
C CYS A 236 14.32 10.34 -13.04
N LEU A 237 13.18 10.13 -12.39
CA LEU A 237 11.85 10.45 -12.88
C LEU A 237 11.33 11.78 -12.31
N PHE A 238 11.43 11.96 -10.98
CA PHE A 238 10.99 13.18 -10.29
C PHE A 238 12.14 13.77 -9.50
N LEU A 239 12.42 15.06 -9.69
CA LEU A 239 13.44 15.80 -8.95
C LEU A 239 12.86 16.35 -7.64
N LYS A 240 13.69 16.42 -6.59
CA LYS A 240 13.31 17.05 -5.31
C LYS A 240 12.84 18.48 -5.48
N ALA A 241 13.55 19.23 -6.31
CA ALA A 241 13.23 20.63 -6.60
C ALA A 241 11.86 20.79 -7.25
N ASP A 242 11.46 19.84 -8.09
CA ASP A 242 10.15 19.88 -8.73
C ASP A 242 9.04 19.52 -7.73
N ILE A 243 9.26 18.51 -6.88
CA ILE A 243 8.34 18.14 -5.79
C ILE A 243 8.16 19.31 -4.82
N ALA A 244 9.26 19.90 -4.33
CA ALA A 244 9.22 21.05 -3.43
C ALA A 244 8.44 22.22 -4.07
N ALA A 245 8.80 22.60 -5.30
CA ALA A 245 8.12 23.68 -6.02
C ALA A 245 6.62 23.41 -6.23
N ALA A 246 6.22 22.14 -6.43
CA ALA A 246 4.84 21.76 -6.63
C ALA A 246 3.99 21.91 -5.35
N ILE A 247 4.55 21.59 -4.17
CA ILE A 247 3.81 21.59 -2.89
C ILE A 247 3.96 22.88 -2.08
N THR A 248 5.04 23.66 -2.24
CA THR A 248 5.23 24.94 -1.53
C THR A 248 3.99 25.87 -1.59
N PRO A 249 3.25 25.99 -2.71
CA PRO A 249 2.04 26.81 -2.76
C PRO A 249 0.91 26.39 -1.80
N LEU A 250 0.92 25.14 -1.31
CA LEU A 250 -0.04 24.63 -0.33
C LEU A 250 0.29 25.10 1.10
N PHE A 251 1.52 25.53 1.36
CA PHE A 251 2.05 25.87 2.68
C PHE A 251 2.68 27.27 2.70
N PRO A 252 1.87 28.34 2.54
CA PRO A 252 2.39 29.70 2.48
C PRO A 252 3.07 30.09 3.79
N GLY A 253 4.36 30.43 3.71
CA GLY A 253 5.16 30.88 4.85
C GLY A 253 6.02 29.79 5.49
N LEU A 254 5.90 28.54 5.06
CA LEU A 254 6.80 27.46 5.46
C LEU A 254 8.01 27.35 4.54
N ASP A 255 9.13 26.95 5.11
CA ASP A 255 10.39 26.70 4.43
C ASP A 255 10.43 25.28 3.86
N ILE A 256 9.79 25.09 2.71
CA ILE A 256 9.75 23.83 1.97
C ILE A 256 10.76 23.91 0.83
N THR A 257 11.97 23.37 1.06
CA THR A 257 13.07 23.37 0.09
C THR A 257 13.36 21.96 -0.41
N ASP A 258 14.04 21.87 -1.55
CA ASP A 258 14.50 20.59 -2.11
C ASP A 258 15.40 19.81 -1.13
N ALA A 259 16.14 20.48 -0.26
CA ALA A 259 16.95 19.83 0.77
C ALA A 259 16.13 19.06 1.82
N LYS A 260 14.85 19.40 2.00
CA LYS A 260 13.96 18.79 2.99
C LYS A 260 13.01 17.74 2.42
N ILE A 261 12.99 17.56 1.10
CA ILE A 261 12.17 16.51 0.47
C ILE A 261 12.81 15.14 0.77
N ASP A 262 12.00 14.20 1.20
CA ASP A 262 12.31 12.79 1.44
C ASP A 262 10.97 12.06 1.24
N LEU A 263 10.84 11.26 0.19
CA LEU A 263 9.58 10.54 -0.09
C LEU A 263 9.56 9.21 0.65
N ASP A 264 8.51 9.03 1.45
CA ASP A 264 8.30 7.84 2.28
C ASP A 264 7.16 6.97 1.73
N GLY A 265 6.33 7.46 0.79
CA GLY A 265 5.25 6.67 0.19
C GLY A 265 5.01 7.04 -1.25
N LEU A 266 4.66 6.06 -2.08
CA LEU A 266 4.66 6.24 -3.53
C LEU A 266 3.62 5.36 -4.23
N MET A 267 2.85 5.96 -5.13
CA MET A 267 2.20 5.29 -6.24
C MET A 267 2.44 6.12 -7.51
N THR A 268 2.54 5.47 -8.67
CA THR A 268 2.77 6.21 -9.93
C THR A 268 1.88 5.76 -11.09
N TRP A 269 1.56 6.72 -11.94
CA TRP A 269 1.01 6.46 -13.27
C TRP A 269 1.76 7.26 -14.31
N GLU A 270 2.72 6.63 -14.98
CA GLU A 270 3.62 7.25 -15.95
C GLU A 270 4.38 8.45 -15.33
N ASN A 271 3.86 9.67 -15.50
CA ASN A 271 4.42 10.93 -14.98
C ASN A 271 3.49 11.62 -13.96
N ASP A 272 2.47 10.90 -13.49
CA ASP A 272 1.64 11.31 -12.37
C ASP A 272 2.12 10.58 -11.12
N ILE A 273 2.08 11.27 -9.98
CA ILE A 273 2.56 10.77 -8.70
C ILE A 273 1.53 11.02 -7.60
N LEU A 274 1.37 10.03 -6.74
CA LEU A 274 0.70 10.10 -5.46
C LEU A 274 1.75 9.72 -4.42
N PHE A 275 1.97 10.55 -3.42
CA PHE A 275 3.10 10.39 -2.52
C PHE A 275 2.84 10.97 -1.13
N SER A 276 3.55 10.44 -0.13
CA SER A 276 3.76 11.06 1.18
C SER A 276 5.22 11.50 1.30
N LEU A 277 5.48 12.32 2.31
CA LEU A 277 6.82 12.81 2.63
C LEU A 277 7.09 12.53 4.09
N LYS A 278 8.37 12.34 4.40
CA LYS A 278 8.86 12.48 5.75
C LYS A 278 8.47 13.81 6.37
N PRO A 279 8.31 13.91 7.71
CA PRO A 279 7.95 15.16 8.32
C PRO A 279 8.97 16.26 8.02
N ILE A 280 8.46 17.43 7.64
CA ILE A 280 9.26 18.62 7.34
C ILE A 280 9.02 19.66 8.42
N ASP A 281 10.09 19.97 9.17
CA ASP A 281 10.16 21.15 10.04
C ASP A 281 10.09 22.40 9.14
N GLY A 282 8.89 22.93 8.97
CA GLY A 282 8.59 24.00 8.02
C GLY A 282 8.90 25.38 8.58
N ASN A 283 8.85 25.53 9.90
CA ASN A 283 9.10 26.79 10.58
C ASN A 283 10.57 26.94 11.06
N ASN A 284 11.37 25.87 10.92
CA ASN A 284 12.76 25.75 11.34
C ASN A 284 12.98 25.92 12.85
N ASP A 285 12.04 25.48 13.68
CA ASP A 285 12.16 25.54 15.15
C ASP A 285 12.88 24.32 15.76
N GLY A 286 13.21 23.32 14.94
CA GLY A 286 13.91 22.10 15.30
C GLY A 286 12.98 21.00 15.83
N SER A 287 11.66 21.16 15.70
CA SER A 287 10.66 20.17 16.12
C SER A 287 9.55 20.02 15.10
N ILE A 288 8.91 18.84 15.09
CA ILE A 288 7.70 18.60 14.29
C ILE A 288 6.50 18.81 15.21
N THR A 289 5.64 19.76 14.85
CA THR A 289 4.35 19.97 15.48
C THR A 289 3.27 19.20 14.72
N ASP A 290 2.82 18.08 15.30
CA ASP A 290 1.68 17.34 14.73
C ASP A 290 0.46 18.27 14.58
N ASN A 291 -0.27 18.11 13.48
CA ASN A 291 -1.59 18.69 13.24
C ASN A 291 -1.65 20.23 13.12
N ASP A 292 -0.53 20.90 12.87
CA ASP A 292 -0.45 22.35 12.71
C ASP A 292 0.15 22.78 11.34
N PRO A 293 -0.69 22.97 10.30
CA PRO A 293 -0.22 23.36 8.96
C PRO A 293 0.42 24.75 8.89
N SER A 294 0.38 25.53 9.98
CA SER A 294 1.07 26.82 10.05
C SER A 294 2.52 26.71 10.49
N LYS A 295 2.96 25.51 10.86
CA LYS A 295 4.31 25.24 11.36
C LYS A 295 5.04 24.23 10.50
N ASP A 296 4.46 23.04 10.34
CA ASP A 296 5.18 21.88 9.84
C ASP A 296 4.33 21.09 8.85
N LEU A 297 5.00 20.19 8.12
CA LEU A 297 4.35 19.01 7.54
C LEU A 297 4.68 17.87 8.48
N ASP A 298 3.68 17.21 9.02
CA ASP A 298 3.88 16.20 10.07
C ASP A 298 4.09 14.78 9.52
N GLY A 299 4.03 14.62 8.19
CA GLY A 299 4.25 13.37 7.47
C GLY A 299 2.96 12.58 7.23
N GLY A 300 1.83 13.05 7.77
CA GLY A 300 0.51 12.46 7.53
C GLY A 300 -0.14 12.90 6.21
N GLU A 301 0.52 13.78 5.45
CA GLU A 301 -0.01 14.29 4.20
C GLU A 301 0.19 13.33 3.03
N ILE A 302 -0.87 13.17 2.23
CA ILE A 302 -0.77 12.49 0.94
C ILE A 302 -1.07 13.50 -0.16
N PHE A 303 -0.11 13.66 -1.06
CA PHE A 303 -0.16 14.56 -2.18
C PHE A 303 -0.52 13.82 -3.46
N VAL A 304 -1.27 14.50 -4.32
CA VAL A 304 -1.49 14.10 -5.71
C VAL A 304 -0.93 15.19 -6.59
N TRP A 305 0.07 14.84 -7.39
CA TRP A 305 0.64 15.73 -8.40
C TRP A 305 0.59 15.06 -9.77
N ARG A 306 -0.19 15.67 -10.67
CA ARG A 306 -0.41 15.16 -12.02
C ARG A 306 0.22 16.10 -13.02
N ALA A 307 0.80 15.54 -14.07
CA ALA A 307 1.37 16.30 -15.16
C ALA A 307 0.38 17.37 -15.63
N THR A 308 0.81 18.63 -15.69
CA THR A 308 0.00 19.82 -16.05
C THR A 308 -1.01 20.34 -15.02
N LYS A 309 -1.07 19.77 -13.81
CA LYS A 309 -1.95 20.25 -12.72
C LYS A 309 -1.11 20.66 -11.51
N PRO A 310 -1.57 21.66 -10.73
CA PRO A 310 -0.96 21.94 -9.44
C PRO A 310 -1.09 20.73 -8.52
N ALA A 311 -0.13 20.54 -7.62
CA ALA A 311 -0.26 19.56 -6.55
C ALA A 311 -1.43 19.93 -5.64
N LYS A 312 -2.01 18.92 -5.01
CA LYS A 312 -3.10 19.06 -4.04
C LYS A 312 -3.03 17.90 -3.05
N PHE A 313 -3.66 18.07 -1.89
CA PHE A 313 -3.92 16.94 -1.01
C PHE A 313 -4.86 15.92 -1.66
N LEU A 314 -4.63 14.65 -1.38
CA LEU A 314 -5.56 13.58 -1.68
C LEU A 314 -6.87 13.82 -0.92
N ILE A 315 -7.98 13.59 -1.62
CA ILE A 315 -9.31 13.55 -1.01
C ILE A 315 -9.74 12.09 -1.13
N HIS A 316 -9.80 11.40 0.00
CA HIS A 316 -10.11 9.98 0.08
C HIS A 316 -10.78 9.69 1.42
N GLY A 317 -11.65 8.68 1.48
CA GLY A 317 -12.35 8.33 2.72
C GLY A 317 -13.28 9.41 3.26
N GLY A 318 -13.62 10.40 2.43
CA GLY A 318 -14.46 11.55 2.81
C GLY A 318 -13.75 12.71 3.49
N HIS A 319 -12.42 12.73 3.53
CA HIS A 319 -11.64 13.79 4.15
C HIS A 319 -10.41 14.16 3.30
N TYR A 320 -9.64 15.14 3.76
CA TYR A 320 -8.39 15.57 3.13
C TYR A 320 -7.23 14.94 3.88
N TRP A 321 -6.33 14.27 3.16
CA TRP A 321 -5.04 13.84 3.68
C TRP A 321 -4.06 15.02 3.71
N ASN A 322 -4.31 15.95 4.62
CA ASN A 322 -3.50 17.14 4.87
C ASN A 322 -3.02 17.15 6.33
N THR A 323 -2.18 18.12 6.71
CA THR A 323 -1.61 18.21 8.05
C THR A 323 -2.68 18.23 9.15
N VAL A 324 -3.89 18.72 8.90
CA VAL A 324 -4.94 18.76 9.94
C VAL A 324 -5.50 17.37 10.25
N PHE A 325 -5.31 16.40 9.35
CA PHE A 325 -5.77 15.04 9.54
C PHE A 325 -4.80 14.25 10.42
N ASN A 326 -5.27 13.94 11.63
CA ASN A 326 -4.50 13.22 12.65
C ASN A 326 -4.51 11.70 12.39
N VAL A 327 -3.48 11.21 11.70
CA VAL A 327 -3.20 9.79 11.46
C VAL A 327 -2.97 9.05 12.80
N LYS A 328 -2.25 9.65 13.76
CA LYS A 328 -1.95 9.05 15.07
C LYS A 328 -3.19 8.64 15.84
N ASP A 329 -4.11 9.58 16.04
CA ASP A 329 -5.37 9.38 16.75
C ASP A 329 -6.24 8.36 16.00
N THR A 330 -6.14 8.33 14.65
CA THR A 330 -6.85 7.35 13.84
C THR A 330 -6.33 5.93 14.08
N VAL A 331 -5.02 5.75 14.08
CA VAL A 331 -4.37 4.45 14.36
C VAL A 331 -4.64 4.03 15.81
N GLU A 332 -4.47 4.95 16.78
CA GLU A 332 -4.70 4.72 18.21
C GLU A 332 -6.11 4.20 18.48
N PHE A 333 -7.12 4.77 17.80
CA PHE A 333 -8.50 4.34 17.95
C PHE A 333 -8.71 2.86 17.58
N TRP A 334 -8.03 2.35 16.55
CA TRP A 334 -8.25 0.99 16.03
C TRP A 334 -7.41 -0.08 16.68
N THR A 335 -6.14 0.23 16.91
CA THR A 335 -5.19 -0.71 17.48
C THR A 335 -5.21 -0.66 19.01
N GLY A 336 -5.68 0.45 19.58
CA GLY A 336 -5.43 0.80 20.98
C GLY A 336 -3.98 1.26 21.22
N LEU A 337 -3.22 1.51 20.15
CA LEU A 337 -1.79 1.81 20.16
C LEU A 337 -1.54 3.11 19.39
N ARG A 338 -0.97 4.12 20.06
CA ARG A 338 -0.64 5.40 19.45
C ARG A 338 0.73 5.33 18.75
N PRO A 339 0.82 5.55 17.43
CA PRO A 339 2.12 5.61 16.76
C PRO A 339 2.86 6.87 17.20
N GLY A 340 4.19 6.84 17.13
CA GLY A 340 5.03 7.95 17.62
C GLY A 340 5.05 9.15 16.69
N THR A 341 4.70 8.97 15.41
CA THR A 341 4.74 9.95 14.31
C THR A 341 3.49 9.85 13.43
N GLU A 342 3.19 10.91 12.67
CA GLU A 342 2.10 10.93 11.69
C GLU A 342 2.57 10.38 10.33
N ASN A 343 3.87 10.05 10.22
CA ASN A 343 4.54 9.70 8.97
C ASN A 343 3.92 8.49 8.29
N ILE A 344 3.67 8.63 6.99
CA ILE A 344 3.18 7.56 6.13
C ILE A 344 4.34 7.03 5.31
N ASP A 345 4.74 5.79 5.59
CA ASP A 345 5.95 5.14 5.06
C ASP A 345 5.69 4.15 3.92
N ALA A 346 4.43 4.01 3.52
CA ALA A 346 4.12 3.33 2.28
C ALA A 346 2.71 3.68 1.86
N LEU A 347 2.47 3.63 0.55
CA LEU A 347 1.18 3.91 -0.06
C LEU A 347 0.91 2.88 -1.14
N GLU A 348 -0.30 2.34 -1.13
CA GLU A 348 -0.79 1.42 -2.15
C GLU A 348 -2.33 1.41 -2.10
N ALA A 349 -2.98 0.59 -2.89
CA ALA A 349 -4.42 0.41 -2.83
C ALA A 349 -4.82 -1.05 -2.85
N VAL A 350 -6.06 -1.32 -2.44
CA VAL A 350 -6.74 -2.57 -2.77
C VAL A 350 -8.14 -2.24 -3.21
N ALA A 351 -8.70 -2.99 -4.14
CA ALA A 351 -9.99 -2.62 -4.71
C ALA A 351 -11.19 -3.23 -3.98
N THR A 352 -12.30 -2.48 -4.04
CA THR A 352 -13.65 -2.83 -3.59
C THR A 352 -14.60 -2.55 -4.75
N PRO A 353 -15.76 -3.20 -4.90
CA PRO A 353 -16.52 -3.08 -6.12
C PRO A 353 -17.23 -1.76 -6.16
N GLU A 354 -17.31 -1.24 -7.36
CA GLU A 354 -18.46 -0.45 -7.73
C GLU A 354 -19.70 -1.35 -7.75
N PRO A 355 -20.82 -0.94 -7.12
CA PRO A 355 -22.06 -1.67 -7.28
C PRO A 355 -22.41 -1.68 -8.77
N SER A 356 -22.44 -2.88 -9.36
CA SER A 356 -22.73 -3.16 -10.77
C SER A 356 -24.21 -2.87 -11.11
N THR A 357 -24.72 -1.72 -10.70
CA THR A 357 -26.12 -1.34 -10.83
C THR A 357 -26.46 -0.93 -12.26
N PHE A 358 -25.46 -0.59 -13.10
CA PHE A 358 -25.70 -0.13 -14.47
C PHE A 358 -25.99 -1.25 -15.48
N LEU A 359 -25.50 -2.47 -15.28
CA LEU A 359 -25.78 -3.60 -16.19
C LEU A 359 -27.13 -4.31 -15.91
N SER A 360 -27.67 -4.21 -14.68
CA SER A 360 -28.97 -4.81 -14.35
C SER A 360 -30.16 -4.05 -14.99
N LEU A 361 -30.03 -2.73 -15.20
CA LEU A 361 -31.10 -1.94 -15.84
C LEU A 361 -31.15 -2.11 -17.37
N LEU A 362 -30.02 -2.34 -18.05
CA LEU A 362 -30.03 -2.61 -19.50
C LEU A 362 -30.56 -4.00 -19.85
N THR A 363 -30.37 -4.99 -18.97
CA THR A 363 -30.91 -6.34 -19.15
C THR A 363 -32.43 -6.41 -18.89
N LEU A 364 -32.95 -5.62 -17.94
CA LEU A 364 -34.40 -5.50 -17.72
C LEU A 364 -35.10 -4.65 -18.80
N GLY A 365 -34.44 -3.64 -19.37
CA GLY A 365 -35.00 -2.81 -20.46
C GLY A 365 -35.18 -3.53 -21.79
N THR A 366 -34.34 -4.54 -22.10
CA THR A 366 -34.39 -5.28 -23.37
C THR A 366 -35.41 -6.43 -23.35
N LEU A 367 -35.67 -7.05 -22.19
CA LEU A 367 -36.73 -8.05 -22.01
C LEU A 367 -38.15 -7.42 -22.02
N GLY A 368 -38.29 -6.18 -21.55
CA GLY A 368 -39.55 -5.44 -21.60
C GLY A 368 -40.01 -5.06 -23.01
N ALA A 369 -39.08 -4.68 -23.90
CA ALA A 369 -39.41 -4.26 -25.27
C ALA A 369 -39.64 -5.43 -26.24
N ALA A 370 -39.01 -6.60 -26.02
CA ALA A 370 -39.19 -7.76 -26.90
C ALA A 370 -40.50 -8.53 -26.65
N SER A 371 -41.07 -8.47 -25.44
CA SER A 371 -42.29 -9.20 -25.09
C SER A 371 -43.58 -8.61 -25.68
N THR A 372 -43.56 -7.35 -26.15
CA THR A 372 -44.71 -6.70 -26.81
C THR A 372 -44.76 -6.92 -28.32
N LEU A 373 -43.66 -7.34 -28.98
CA LEU A 373 -43.64 -7.55 -30.44
C LEU A 373 -44.13 -8.95 -30.89
N LYS A 374 -44.11 -9.96 -30.01
CA LYS A 374 -44.51 -11.34 -30.39
C LYS A 374 -46.01 -11.58 -30.56
N ARG A 375 -46.88 -10.59 -30.29
CA ARG A 375 -48.34 -10.78 -30.37
C ARG A 375 -48.97 -10.37 -31.70
N LYS A 376 -48.23 -9.76 -32.64
CA LYS A 376 -48.81 -9.20 -33.87
C LYS A 376 -48.56 -9.96 -35.17
N LEU A 377 -47.86 -11.10 -35.16
CA LEU A 377 -47.63 -11.90 -36.36
C LEU A 377 -48.20 -13.31 -36.21
N LYS A 378 -49.53 -13.43 -36.25
CA LYS A 378 -50.21 -14.69 -36.58
C LYS A 378 -50.61 -14.64 -38.05
N SER A 379 -49.88 -15.38 -38.87
CA SER A 379 -50.18 -15.60 -40.30
C SER A 379 -51.40 -16.52 -40.43
N SER A 380 -52.42 -16.08 -41.15
CA SER A 380 -53.59 -16.87 -41.52
C SER A 380 -53.39 -17.49 -42.91
N LYS A 381 -53.26 -18.81 -43.01
CA LYS A 381 -53.54 -19.56 -44.25
C LYS A 381 -54.25 -20.88 -43.96
N PRO A 382 -55.16 -21.33 -44.85
CA PRO A 382 -56.18 -22.34 -44.55
C PRO A 382 -55.72 -23.78 -44.82
N SER A 383 -56.31 -24.70 -44.06
CA SER A 383 -56.13 -26.15 -44.13
C SER A 383 -56.60 -26.74 -45.46
N GLU A 384 -55.77 -27.61 -46.02
CA GLU A 384 -56.04 -28.49 -47.15
C GLU A 384 -57.13 -29.52 -46.78
N LYS A 385 -57.99 -29.86 -47.73
CA LYS A 385 -59.17 -30.72 -47.57
C LYS A 385 -58.95 -32.01 -48.35
N GLU A 386 -58.59 -33.09 -47.66
CA GLU A 386 -58.62 -34.45 -48.23
C GLU A 386 -59.99 -35.09 -47.96
N THR A 387 -60.69 -35.47 -49.03
CA THR A 387 -61.94 -36.24 -48.98
C THR A 387 -61.64 -37.73 -49.13
N THR A 388 -61.93 -38.49 -48.08
CA THR A 388 -61.96 -39.97 -48.10
C THR A 388 -63.25 -40.47 -48.73
N LYS A 389 -63.14 -41.41 -49.67
CA LYS A 389 -64.25 -42.20 -50.24
C LYS A 389 -64.81 -43.18 -49.20
N VAL A 390 -66.13 -43.32 -49.15
CA VAL A 390 -66.83 -44.49 -48.60
C VAL A 390 -68.04 -44.82 -49.49
N GLY A 391 -68.19 -46.10 -49.83
CA GLY A 391 -69.46 -46.80 -50.05
C GLY A 391 -70.30 -46.40 -51.24
#